data_AF-A7VSC0-F1
#
_entry.id   AF-A7VSC0-F1
#
_cell.length_a   1.000
_cell.length_b   1.000
_cell.length_c   1.000
_cell.angle_alpha   90.00
_cell.angle_beta   90.00
_cell.angle_gamma   90.00
#
_symmetry.space_group_name_H-M   'P 1'
#
loop_
_entity.id
_entity.type
_entity.pdbx_description
1 polymer ?
#
loop_
_entity_poly.entity_id
_entity_poly.type
_entity_poly.pdbx_seq_one_letter_code
_entity_poly.pdbx_strand_id
1 'polypeptide(L)'
;MIGRMVFMNVWTMISGLIALYILVFLAAVAGSVLFGCAVYNDAKSKWNDNATMWGVLVGILGLIPGIIYLCVRNEPLKRIYVCHNCGWGNPLSARQCGHCGAGLYYPTEETLQRQKKAKTLLIWGIVMWVVMILAFISIFIVMFTMIPAIAEGNITY
;
A
#
# COMPACT_ATOMS: atom_id res chain seq x y z
N MET A 1 -14.72 17.52 45.42
CA MET A 1 -14.96 16.26 44.67
C MET A 1 -15.13 16.51 43.17
N ILE A 2 -15.89 17.54 42.75
CA ILE A 2 -16.15 17.89 41.34
C ILE A 2 -14.86 18.11 40.52
N GLY A 3 -13.89 18.88 41.03
CA GLY A 3 -12.62 19.13 40.31
C GLY A 3 -11.76 17.87 40.06
N ARG A 4 -11.84 16.86 40.93
CA ARG A 4 -11.11 15.59 40.76
C ARG A 4 -11.77 14.69 39.71
N MET A 5 -13.10 14.76 39.59
CA MET A 5 -13.87 14.02 38.59
C MET A 5 -13.68 14.61 37.19
N VAL A 6 -13.68 15.95 37.07
CA VAL A 6 -13.37 16.65 35.82
C VAL A 6 -11.95 16.36 35.34
N PHE A 7 -10.95 16.45 36.22
CA PHE A 7 -9.56 16.13 35.90
C PHE A 7 -9.39 14.69 35.39
N MET A 8 -10.07 13.73 36.02
CA MET A 8 -10.00 12.32 35.63
C MET A 8 -10.66 12.06 34.26
N ASN A 9 -11.77 12.72 33.94
CA ASN A 9 -12.47 12.59 32.66
C ASN A 9 -11.71 13.24 31.49
N VAL A 10 -11.07 14.38 31.72
CA VAL A 10 -10.22 15.02 30.70
C VAL A 10 -9.00 14.13 30.40
N TRP A 11 -8.41 13.52 31.42
CA TRP A 11 -7.25 12.65 31.25
C TRP A 11 -7.59 11.30 30.61
N THR A 12 -8.77 10.72 30.87
CA THR A 12 -9.22 9.53 30.13
C THR A 12 -9.47 9.85 28.65
N MET A 13 -10.02 11.02 28.34
CA MET A 13 -10.23 11.46 26.96
C MET A 13 -8.91 11.68 26.20
N ILE A 14 -7.96 12.41 26.80
CA ILE A 14 -6.65 12.66 26.18
C ILE A 14 -5.87 11.35 25.99
N SER A 15 -5.87 10.46 26.98
CA SER A 15 -5.19 9.17 26.84
C SER A 15 -5.84 8.28 25.78
N GLY A 16 -7.16 8.33 25.61
CA GLY A 16 -7.89 7.69 24.50
C GLY A 16 -7.49 8.22 23.13
N LEU A 17 -7.37 9.55 22.98
CA LEU A 17 -6.93 10.18 21.72
C LEU A 17 -5.49 9.81 21.36
N ILE A 18 -4.59 9.78 22.35
CA ILE A 18 -3.20 9.36 22.15
C ILE A 18 -3.13 7.89 21.73
N ALA A 19 -3.88 7.01 22.40
CA ALA A 19 -3.92 5.59 22.05
C ALA A 19 -4.44 5.37 20.62
N LEU A 20 -5.50 6.10 20.23
CA LEU A 20 -6.04 6.04 18.87
C LEU A 20 -5.04 6.58 17.83
N TYR A 21 -4.33 7.67 18.14
CA TYR A 21 -3.29 8.20 17.26
C TYR A 21 -2.16 7.20 17.03
N ILE A 22 -1.68 6.54 18.10
CA ILE A 22 -0.66 5.48 17.99
C ILE A 22 -1.17 4.32 17.13
N LEU A 23 -2.42 3.88 17.32
CA LEU A 23 -3.02 2.83 16.52
C LEU A 23 -3.08 3.19 15.03
N VAL A 24 -3.50 4.43 14.72
CA VAL A 24 -3.57 4.96 13.34
C VAL A 24 -2.17 5.03 12.73
N PHE A 25 -1.16 5.48 13.48
CA PHE A 25 0.22 5.51 13.03
C PHE A 25 0.77 4.11 12.72
N LEU A 26 0.51 3.12 13.58
CA LEU A 26 0.91 1.73 13.33
C LEU A 26 0.21 1.15 12.09
N ALA A 27 -1.07 1.46 11.89
CA ALA A 27 -1.81 1.07 10.69
C ALA A 27 -1.22 1.72 9.42
N ALA A 28 -0.77 2.98 9.51
CA ALA A 28 -0.10 3.69 8.43
C ALA A 28 1.21 2.97 8.02
N VAL A 29 2.04 2.61 9.01
CA VAL A 29 3.29 1.87 8.80
C VAL A 29 2.99 0.51 8.16
N ALA A 30 2.02 -0.23 8.68
CA ALA A 30 1.62 -1.52 8.13
C ALA A 30 1.10 -1.39 6.68
N GLY A 31 0.29 -0.37 6.39
CA GLY A 31 -0.19 -0.06 5.04
C GLY A 31 0.96 0.23 4.07
N SER A 32 1.97 0.99 4.52
CA SER A 32 3.18 1.26 3.73
C SER A 32 3.97 -0.02 3.43
N VAL A 33 4.12 -0.91 4.41
CA VAL A 33 4.76 -2.23 4.20
C VAL A 33 3.97 -3.08 3.20
N LEU A 34 2.63 -3.09 3.28
CA LEU A 34 1.78 -3.81 2.34
C LEU A 34 1.95 -3.28 0.91
N PHE A 35 2.01 -1.96 0.72
CA PHE A 35 2.26 -1.37 -0.60
C PHE A 35 3.64 -1.70 -1.15
N GLY A 36 4.69 -1.61 -0.32
CA GLY A 36 6.03 -2.03 -0.73
C GLY A 36 6.08 -3.51 -1.14
N CYS A 37 5.46 -4.38 -0.36
CA CYS A 37 5.35 -5.81 -0.69
C CYS A 37 4.53 -6.04 -1.96
N ALA A 38 3.45 -5.29 -2.18
CA ALA A 38 2.63 -5.41 -3.38
C ALA A 38 3.43 -5.07 -4.64
N VAL A 39 4.16 -3.95 -4.61
CA VAL A 39 5.00 -3.51 -5.72
C VAL A 39 6.17 -4.48 -5.96
N TYR A 40 6.81 -4.98 -4.90
CA TYR A 40 7.86 -6.00 -5.03
C TYR A 40 7.35 -7.25 -5.76
N ASN A 41 6.19 -7.78 -5.36
CA ASN A 41 5.62 -8.98 -5.98
C ASN A 41 5.15 -8.71 -7.42
N ASP A 42 4.58 -7.54 -7.70
CA ASP A 42 4.21 -7.13 -9.06
C ASP A 42 5.46 -7.04 -9.96
N ALA A 43 6.52 -6.40 -9.47
CA ALA A 43 7.78 -6.23 -10.20
C ALA A 43 8.46 -7.57 -10.49
N LYS A 44 8.51 -8.47 -9.50
CA LYS A 44 9.02 -9.83 -9.68
C LYS A 44 8.17 -10.66 -10.64
N SER A 45 6.86 -10.45 -10.69
CA SER A 45 6.00 -11.13 -11.67
C SER A 45 6.25 -10.68 -13.11
N LYS A 46 6.85 -9.50 -13.29
CA LYS A 46 7.21 -8.89 -14.57
C LYS A 46 8.70 -9.02 -14.90
N TRP A 47 9.44 -9.85 -14.16
CA TRP A 47 10.88 -10.05 -14.35
C TRP A 47 11.70 -8.76 -14.26
N ASN A 48 11.26 -7.83 -13.40
CA ASN A 48 12.02 -6.61 -13.14
C ASN A 48 13.18 -6.91 -12.19
N ASP A 49 14.41 -6.69 -12.66
CA ASP A 49 15.64 -6.91 -11.88
C ASP A 49 15.72 -5.99 -10.65
N ASN A 50 15.09 -4.80 -10.72
CA ASN A 50 15.06 -3.79 -9.67
C ASN A 50 13.83 -3.89 -8.74
N ALA A 51 13.21 -5.07 -8.63
CA ALA A 51 11.99 -5.25 -7.83
C ALA A 51 12.12 -4.79 -6.36
N THR A 52 13.27 -5.07 -5.72
CA THR A 52 13.53 -4.65 -4.33
C THR A 52 13.58 -3.14 -4.19
N MET A 53 14.26 -2.45 -5.11
CA MET A 53 14.33 -0.99 -5.13
C MET A 53 12.93 -0.38 -5.20
N TRP A 54 12.09 -0.86 -6.13
CA TRP A 54 10.71 -0.37 -6.27
C TRP A 54 9.87 -0.63 -5.02
N GLY A 55 9.97 -1.83 -4.43
CA GLY A 55 9.27 -2.15 -3.18
C GLY A 55 9.67 -1.24 -2.02
N VAL A 56 10.97 -0.96 -1.85
CA VAL A 56 11.47 -0.07 -0.79
C VAL A 56 11.05 1.38 -1.04
N LEU A 57 11.21 1.89 -2.27
CA LEU A 57 10.83 3.26 -2.61
C LEU A 57 9.33 3.50 -2.34
N VAL A 58 8.47 2.58 -2.75
CA VAL A 58 7.02 2.72 -2.52
C VAL A 58 6.67 2.53 -1.05
N GLY A 59 7.31 1.59 -0.35
CA GLY A 59 7.05 1.38 1.07
C GLY A 59 7.45 2.58 1.94
N ILE A 60 8.49 3.32 1.58
CA ILE A 60 9.02 4.44 2.38
C ILE A 60 8.46 5.79 1.90
N LEU A 61 8.50 6.07 0.60
CA LEU A 61 8.12 7.37 0.03
C LEU A 61 6.66 7.40 -0.46
N GLY A 62 5.97 6.26 -0.44
CA GLY A 62 4.54 6.17 -0.73
C GLY A 62 4.18 6.34 -2.19
N LEU A 63 3.20 7.21 -2.45
CA LEU A 63 2.45 7.27 -3.71
C LEU A 63 3.29 7.70 -4.92
N ILE A 64 4.20 8.67 -4.75
CA ILE A 64 4.96 9.25 -5.86
C ILE A 64 5.76 8.20 -6.63
N PRO A 65 6.69 7.43 -6.01
CA PRO A 65 7.37 6.36 -6.73
C PRO A 65 6.43 5.23 -7.15
N GLY A 66 5.29 5.06 -6.46
CA GLY A 66 4.27 4.09 -6.86
C GLY A 66 3.68 4.40 -8.23
N ILE A 67 3.36 5.66 -8.50
CA ILE A 67 2.87 6.12 -9.80
C ILE A 67 3.94 5.96 -10.86
N ILE A 68 5.18 6.39 -10.57
CA ILE A 68 6.31 6.25 -11.50
C ILE A 68 6.52 4.77 -11.85
N TYR A 69 6.51 3.89 -10.85
CA TYR A 69 6.60 2.45 -11.05
C TYR A 69 5.51 1.96 -12.02
N LEU A 70 4.25 2.37 -11.81
CA LEU A 70 3.14 1.95 -12.68
C LEU A 70 3.35 2.35 -14.16
N CYS A 71 3.99 3.50 -14.42
CA CYS A 71 4.34 3.93 -15.76
C CYS A 71 5.42 3.05 -16.40
N VAL A 72 6.42 2.62 -15.63
CA VAL A 72 7.61 1.91 -16.17
C VAL A 72 7.60 0.40 -15.96
N ARG A 73 6.64 -0.16 -15.21
CA ARG A 73 6.62 -1.58 -14.80
C ARG A 73 6.64 -2.57 -15.97
N ASN A 74 6.20 -2.16 -17.16
CA ASN A 74 6.14 -3.02 -18.34
C ASN A 74 7.42 -2.98 -19.18
N GLU A 75 8.37 -2.08 -18.90
CA GLU A 75 9.64 -2.01 -19.64
C GLU A 75 10.39 -3.35 -19.69
N PRO A 76 10.50 -4.12 -18.58
CA PRO A 76 11.18 -5.42 -18.63
C PRO A 76 10.53 -6.42 -19.60
N LEU A 77 9.21 -6.31 -19.83
CA LEU A 77 8.48 -7.22 -20.72
C LEU A 77 8.76 -6.98 -22.21
N LYS A 78 9.40 -5.86 -22.56
CA LYS A 78 9.83 -5.56 -23.93
C LYS A 78 11.13 -6.28 -24.32
N ARG A 79 11.85 -6.86 -23.34
CA ARG A 79 13.09 -7.61 -23.60
C ARG A 79 12.79 -8.77 -24.56
N ILE A 80 13.65 -8.94 -25.56
CA ILE A 80 13.55 -10.02 -26.54
C ILE A 80 14.13 -11.30 -25.95
N TYR A 81 13.43 -12.42 -26.14
CA TYR A 81 13.92 -13.74 -25.83
C TYR A 81 13.70 -14.69 -27.01
N VAL A 82 14.53 -15.73 -27.06
CA VAL A 82 14.61 -16.64 -28.21
C VAL A 82 13.62 -17.78 -28.06
N CYS A 83 12.84 -18.05 -29.10
CA CYS A 83 11.94 -19.20 -29.15
C CYS A 83 12.73 -20.51 -29.16
N HIS A 84 12.45 -21.41 -28.21
CA HIS A 84 13.10 -22.73 -28.13
C HIS A 84 12.83 -23.65 -29.33
N ASN A 85 11.76 -23.41 -30.10
CA ASN A 85 11.39 -24.27 -31.23
C ASN A 85 12.03 -23.84 -32.55
N CYS A 86 12.11 -22.53 -32.83
CA CYS A 86 12.53 -22.01 -34.14
C CYS A 86 13.63 -20.94 -34.09
N GLY A 87 14.08 -20.51 -32.92
CA GLY A 87 15.11 -19.49 -32.77
C GLY A 87 14.66 -18.03 -33.01
N TRP A 88 13.38 -17.79 -33.34
CA TRP A 88 12.88 -16.42 -33.53
C TRP A 88 12.84 -15.62 -32.23
N GLY A 89 13.21 -14.34 -32.29
CA GLY A 89 13.14 -13.41 -31.16
C GLY A 89 11.71 -12.91 -30.92
N ASN A 90 11.20 -13.05 -29.70
CA ASN A 90 9.88 -12.59 -29.29
C ASN A 90 10.00 -11.72 -28.03
N PRO A 91 9.14 -10.71 -27.82
CA PRO A 91 9.13 -9.98 -26.56
C PRO A 91 8.66 -10.90 -25.42
N LEU A 92 9.15 -10.71 -24.20
CA LEU A 92 8.72 -11.49 -23.02
C LEU A 92 7.21 -11.41 -22.74
N SER A 93 6.51 -10.39 -23.25
CA SER A 93 5.06 -10.30 -23.18
C SER A 93 4.31 -11.26 -24.10
N ALA A 94 4.98 -11.88 -25.08
CA ALA A 94 4.33 -12.76 -26.06
C ALA A 94 4.00 -14.14 -25.47
N ARG A 95 2.79 -14.63 -25.74
CA ARG A 95 2.32 -15.97 -25.32
C ARG A 95 2.56 -17.06 -26.35
N GLN A 96 2.74 -16.66 -27.61
CA GLN A 96 3.01 -17.54 -28.75
C GLN A 96 4.06 -16.90 -29.64
N CYS A 97 4.86 -17.74 -30.30
CA CYS A 97 5.88 -17.27 -31.22
C CYS A 97 5.22 -16.67 -32.46
N GLY A 98 5.57 -15.42 -32.78
CA GLY A 98 5.05 -14.74 -33.97
C GLY A 98 5.49 -15.35 -35.31
N HIS A 99 6.43 -16.30 -35.29
CA HIS A 99 6.97 -16.97 -36.47
C HIS A 99 6.47 -18.42 -36.61
N CYS A 100 6.68 -19.27 -35.60
CA CYS A 100 6.33 -20.70 -35.67
C CYS A 100 5.05 -21.09 -34.90
N GLY A 101 4.39 -20.15 -34.21
CA GLY A 101 3.19 -20.41 -33.43
C GLY A 101 3.41 -21.21 -32.12
N ALA A 102 4.63 -21.67 -31.84
CA ALA A 102 4.93 -22.42 -30.62
C ALA A 102 4.61 -21.62 -29.35
N GLY A 103 4.14 -22.31 -28.32
CA GLY A 103 3.92 -21.74 -27.00
C GLY A 103 5.21 -21.14 -26.43
N LEU A 104 5.07 -19.95 -25.88
CA LEU A 104 6.15 -19.15 -25.33
C LEU A 104 6.01 -19.14 -23.80
N TYR A 105 7.12 -19.23 -23.06
CA TYR A 105 7.19 -19.51 -21.61
C TYR A 105 6.49 -18.49 -20.67
N TYR A 106 5.73 -17.53 -21.20
CA TYR A 106 5.01 -16.54 -20.43
C TYR A 106 3.48 -16.77 -20.47
N PRO A 107 2.76 -16.85 -19.33
CA PRO A 107 3.16 -16.76 -17.92
C PRO A 107 3.46 -18.13 -17.25
N THR A 108 4.32 -18.14 -16.22
CA THR A 108 4.55 -19.31 -15.34
C THR A 108 3.61 -19.30 -14.13
N GLU A 109 3.39 -20.46 -13.51
CA GLU A 109 2.64 -20.56 -12.24
C GLU A 109 3.19 -19.62 -11.16
N GLU A 110 4.52 -19.50 -11.03
CA GLU A 110 5.15 -18.59 -10.07
C GLU A 110 4.78 -17.12 -10.34
N THR A 111 4.80 -16.69 -11.62
CA THR A 111 4.42 -15.31 -11.98
C THR A 111 2.95 -15.04 -11.69
N LEU A 112 2.07 -16.02 -11.92
CA LEU A 112 0.64 -15.90 -11.63
C LEU A 112 0.38 -15.79 -10.11
N GLN A 113 1.05 -16.61 -9.31
CA GLN A 113 0.96 -16.54 -7.85
C GLN A 113 1.43 -15.20 -7.31
N ARG A 114 2.53 -14.65 -7.86
CA ARG A 114 3.02 -13.32 -7.50
C ARG A 114 2.05 -12.21 -7.88
N GLN A 115 1.43 -12.27 -9.05
CA GLN A 115 0.40 -11.30 -9.45
C GLN A 115 -0.82 -11.34 -8.52
N LYS A 116 -1.28 -12.54 -8.14
CA LYS A 116 -2.37 -12.70 -7.17
C LYS A 116 -1.98 -12.09 -5.82
N LYS A 117 -0.80 -12.44 -5.30
CA LYS A 117 -0.28 -11.90 -4.03
C LYS A 117 -0.16 -10.38 -4.08
N ALA A 118 0.38 -9.81 -5.15
CA ALA A 118 0.49 -8.36 -5.35
C ALA A 118 -0.88 -7.67 -5.30
N LYS A 119 -1.88 -8.20 -6.01
CA LYS A 119 -3.25 -7.68 -5.98
C LYS A 119 -3.87 -7.74 -4.59
N THR A 120 -3.75 -8.87 -3.90
CA THR A 120 -4.28 -9.03 -2.55
C THR A 120 -3.64 -8.03 -1.58
N LEU A 121 -2.30 -7.91 -1.60
CA LEU A 121 -1.59 -6.96 -0.75
C LEU A 121 -1.97 -5.50 -1.05
N LEU A 122 -2.13 -5.16 -2.33
CA LEU A 122 -2.54 -3.82 -2.75
C LEU A 122 -3.96 -3.49 -2.27
N ILE A 123 -4.90 -4.42 -2.38
CA ILE A 123 -6.28 -4.24 -1.88
C ILE A 123 -6.27 -4.00 -0.37
N TRP A 124 -5.58 -4.85 0.41
CA TRP A 124 -5.47 -4.66 1.85
C TRP A 124 -4.78 -3.35 2.23
N GLY A 125 -3.73 -2.96 1.49
CA GLY A 125 -3.06 -1.67 1.67
C GLY A 125 -4.00 -0.48 1.46
N ILE A 126 -4.81 -0.51 0.38
CA ILE A 126 -5.82 0.53 0.10
C ILE A 126 -6.88 0.57 1.20
N VAL A 127 -7.43 -0.59 1.58
CA VAL A 127 -8.45 -0.66 2.65
C VAL A 127 -7.91 -0.08 3.95
N MET A 128 -6.69 -0.44 4.35
CA MET A 128 -6.05 0.11 5.54
C MET A 128 -5.85 1.62 5.46
N TRP A 129 -5.41 2.14 4.31
CA TRP A 129 -5.25 3.57 4.09
C TRP A 129 -6.57 4.35 4.15
N VAL A 130 -7.64 3.81 3.56
CA VAL A 130 -8.98 4.43 3.61
C VAL A 130 -9.48 4.49 5.06
N VAL A 131 -9.39 3.37 5.79
CA VAL A 131 -9.80 3.33 7.21
C VAL A 131 -8.97 4.30 8.05
N MET A 132 -7.66 4.38 7.80
CA MET A 132 -6.76 5.31 8.47
C MET A 132 -7.15 6.77 8.21
N ILE A 133 -7.44 7.15 6.97
CA ILE A 133 -7.88 8.51 6.61
C ILE A 133 -9.19 8.86 7.33
N LEU A 134 -10.16 7.94 7.34
CA LEU A 134 -11.44 8.14 8.04
C LEU A 134 -11.24 8.32 9.55
N ALA A 135 -10.38 7.51 10.17
CA ALA A 135 -10.03 7.64 11.58
C ALA A 135 -9.31 8.97 11.88
N PHE A 136 -8.42 9.42 11.00
CA PHE A 136 -7.74 10.70 11.15
C PHE A 136 -8.73 11.87 11.06
N ILE A 137 -9.63 11.83 10.08
CA ILE A 137 -10.70 12.83 9.94
C ILE A 137 -11.60 12.87 11.19
N SER A 138 -11.99 11.71 11.73
CA SER A 138 -12.84 11.67 12.92
C SER A 138 -12.13 12.24 14.16
N ILE A 139 -10.84 11.97 14.35
CA ILE A 139 -10.03 12.59 15.42
C ILE A 139 -10.01 14.12 15.26
N PHE A 140 -9.80 14.62 14.04
CA PHE A 140 -9.83 16.06 13.77
C PHE A 140 -11.17 16.68 14.16
N ILE A 141 -12.28 16.06 13.74
CA ILE A 141 -13.63 16.55 14.07
C ILE A 141 -13.83 16.61 15.58
N VAL A 142 -13.51 15.53 16.31
CA VAL A 142 -13.65 15.46 17.78
C VAL A 142 -12.79 16.53 18.45
N MET A 143 -11.57 16.73 17.98
CA MET A 143 -10.69 17.76 18.53
C MET A 143 -11.30 19.17 18.35
N PHE A 144 -11.80 19.49 17.15
CA PHE A 144 -12.40 20.79 16.86
C PHE A 144 -13.73 21.03 17.61
N THR A 145 -14.53 20.00 17.88
CA THR A 145 -15.79 20.16 18.62
C THR A 145 -15.57 20.26 20.13
N MET A 146 -14.54 19.60 20.68
CA MET A 146 -14.30 19.56 22.13
C MET A 146 -13.46 20.75 22.64
N ILE A 147 -12.56 21.31 21.83
CA ILE A 147 -11.71 22.45 22.26
C ILE A 147 -12.55 23.66 22.72
N PRO A 148 -13.59 24.12 22.00
CA PRO A 148 -14.43 25.23 22.45
C PRO A 148 -15.15 24.93 23.77
N ALA A 149 -15.68 23.71 23.93
CA ALA A 149 -16.39 23.29 25.14
C ALA A 149 -15.47 23.29 26.39
N ILE A 150 -14.19 22.92 26.22
CA ILE A 150 -13.18 22.98 27.29
C ILE A 150 -12.77 24.44 27.56
N ALA A 151 -12.58 25.25 26.51
CA ALA A 151 -12.14 26.64 26.62
C ALA A 151 -13.20 27.55 27.28
N GLU A 152 -14.48 27.28 27.04
CA GLU A 152 -15.61 28.00 27.66
C GLU A 152 -15.90 27.54 29.10
N GLY A 153 -15.16 26.54 29.63
CA GLY A 153 -15.41 25.96 30.95
C GLY A 153 -16.75 25.23 31.06
N ASN A 154 -17.42 25.00 29.93
CA ASN A 154 -18.79 24.52 29.86
C ASN A 154 -18.80 22.99 29.70
N ILE A 155 -18.23 22.30 30.68
CA ILE A 155 -18.44 20.86 30.85
C ILE A 155 -19.77 20.68 31.57
N THR A 156 -20.86 20.96 30.85
CA THR A 156 -22.19 20.54 31.29
C THR A 156 -22.33 19.06 31.02
N TYR A 157 -22.48 18.31 32.11
CA TYR A 157 -22.81 16.89 32.20
C TYR A 157 -23.99 16.51 31.29
#